data_AF-A0A8T5MXU8-F1
#
_entry.id   AF-A0A8T5MXU8-F1
#
_cell.length_a   1.000
_cell.length_b   1.000
_cell.length_c   1.000
_cell.angle_alpha   90.00
_cell.angle_beta   90.00
_cell.angle_gamma   90.00
#
_symmetry.space_group_name_H-M   'P 1'
#
loop_
_entity.id
_entity.type
_entity.pdbx_description
1 polymer ?
#
loop_
_entity_poly.entity_id
_entity_poly.type
_entity_poly.pdbx_seq_one_letter_code
_entity_poly.pdbx_strand_id
1 'polypeptide(L)' 'CFVDLLRTCGKFTREEADEYVSMGSLNGLFVLGRSIGLMGHYLDQKRLKQGLYRHPWDDICYLTK' A
#
# COMPACT_ATOMS: atom_id res chain seq x y z
N CYS A 1 8.12 -15.55 5.78
CA CYS A 1 6.84 -16.12 5.30
C CYS A 1 6.73 -16.08 3.77
N PHE A 2 6.57 -14.92 3.10
CA PHE A 2 6.44 -14.89 1.63
C PHE A 2 7.73 -15.27 0.87
N VAL A 3 8.89 -14.83 1.38
CA VAL A 3 10.20 -15.25 0.83
C VAL A 3 10.44 -16.75 1.06
N ASP A 4 10.03 -17.28 2.21
CA ASP A 4 10.10 -18.73 2.47
C ASP A 4 9.20 -19.48 1.48
N LEU A 5 7.99 -19.00 1.24
CA LEU A 5 7.08 -19.55 0.25
C LEU A 5 7.71 -19.58 -1.15
N LEU A 6 8.36 -18.51 -1.61
CA LEU A 6 9.04 -18.50 -2.91
C LEU A 6 10.19 -19.52 -2.97
N ARG A 7 10.95 -19.66 -1.89
CA ARG A 7 12.14 -20.54 -1.84
C ARG A 7 11.82 -22.01 -1.59
N THR A 8 10.68 -22.33 -0.95
CA THR A 8 10.36 -23.71 -0.52
C THR A 8 9.15 -24.31 -1.22
N CYS A 9 8.42 -23.58 -2.06
CA CYS A 9 7.26 -24.14 -2.79
C CYS A 9 7.63 -25.15 -3.90
N GLY A 10 8.93 -25.34 -4.18
CA GLY A 10 9.42 -26.28 -5.19
C GLY A 10 9.14 -25.84 -6.64
N LYS A 11 8.79 -24.57 -6.86
CA LYS A 11 8.47 -24.00 -8.18
C LYS A 11 9.48 -22.99 -8.71
N PHE A 12 10.36 -22.48 -7.85
CA PHE A 12 11.39 -21.51 -8.21
C PHE A 12 12.76 -22.00 -7.75
N THR A 13 13.80 -21.66 -8.51
CA THR A 13 15.18 -21.76 -8.02
C THR A 13 15.42 -20.68 -6.97
N ARG A 14 16.56 -20.79 -6.27
CA ARG A 14 16.91 -19.79 -5.25
C ARG A 14 17.21 -18.44 -5.90
N GLU A 15 17.84 -18.45 -7.06
CA GLU A 15 18.19 -17.28 -7.86
C GLU A 15 16.92 -16.58 -8.36
N GLU A 16 15.95 -17.32 -8.89
CA GLU A 16 14.65 -16.78 -9.34
C GLU A 16 13.88 -16.15 -8.18
N ALA A 17 13.83 -16.83 -7.03
CA ALA A 17 13.16 -16.30 -5.84
C ALA A 17 13.80 -14.99 -5.37
N ASP A 18 15.13 -14.90 -5.37
CA ASP A 18 15.86 -13.70 -4.98
C ASP A 18 15.69 -12.56 -5.99
N GLU A 19 15.62 -12.88 -7.29
CA GLU A 19 15.30 -11.93 -8.35
C GLU A 19 13.90 -11.31 -8.13
N TYR A 20 12.87 -12.14 -7.94
CA TYR A 20 11.50 -11.65 -7.65
C TYR A 20 11.44 -10.73 -6.43
N VAL A 21 12.18 -11.07 -5.36
CA VAL A 21 12.25 -10.22 -4.16
C VAL A 21 12.95 -8.89 -4.48
N SER A 22 14.07 -8.93 -5.21
CA SER A 22 14.84 -7.73 -5.58
C SER A 22 14.06 -6.78 -6.50
N MET A 23 13.23 -7.32 -7.39
CA MET A 23 12.33 -6.56 -8.24
C MET A 23 11.20 -5.86 -7.46
N GLY A 24 11.03 -6.18 -6.17
CA GLY A 24 10.04 -5.54 -5.32
C GLY A 24 8.64 -6.16 -5.41
N SER A 25 8.53 -7.46 -5.72
CA SER A 25 7.23 -8.15 -5.78
C SER A 25 6.41 -8.06 -4.48
N LEU A 26 7.06 -7.95 -3.31
CA LEU A 26 6.41 -7.68 -2.02
C LEU A 26 5.75 -6.29 -1.97
N ASN A 27 6.38 -5.28 -2.56
CA ASN A 27 5.79 -3.94 -2.65
C ASN A 27 4.56 -3.98 -3.57
N GLY A 28 4.64 -4.71 -4.68
CA GLY A 28 3.51 -4.94 -5.58
C GLY A 28 2.34 -5.61 -4.87
N LEU A 29 2.60 -6.65 -4.08
CA LEU A 29 1.56 -7.33 -3.29
C LEU A 29 0.85 -6.38 -2.31
N PHE A 30 1.61 -5.55 -1.61
CA PHE A 30 1.04 -4.55 -0.69
C PHE A 30 0.19 -3.51 -1.42
N VAL A 31 0.71 -2.96 -2.53
CA VAL A 31 -0.01 -1.94 -3.33
C VAL A 31 -1.30 -2.51 -3.89
N LEU A 32 -1.30 -3.74 -4.39
CA LEU A 32 -2.50 -4.41 -4.90
C LEU A 32 -3.57 -4.56 -3.80
N GLY A 33 -3.20 -5.11 -2.64
CA GLY A 33 -4.13 -5.26 -1.52
C GLY A 33 -4.67 -3.92 -1.02
N ARG A 34 -3.81 -2.91 -0.89
CA ARG A 34 -4.21 -1.59 -0.39
C ARG A 34 -5.09 -0.83 -1.38
N SER A 35 -4.90 -1.02 -2.68
CA SER A 35 -5.70 -0.41 -3.73
C SER A 35 -7.18 -0.76 -3.62
N ILE A 36 -7.52 -1.99 -3.23
CA ILE A 36 -8.91 -2.41 -2.98
C ILE A 36 -9.53 -1.55 -1.87
N GLY A 37 -8.82 -1.38 -0.76
CA GLY A 37 -9.28 -0.53 0.35
C GLY A 37 -9.37 0.95 -0.02
N LEU A 38 -8.42 1.46 -0.80
CA LEU A 38 -8.45 2.84 -1.31
C LEU A 38 -9.66 3.10 -2.21
N MET A 39 -9.96 2.18 -3.13
CA MET A 39 -11.18 2.25 -3.95
C MET A 39 -12.44 2.18 -3.08
N GLY A 40 -12.46 1.30 -2.07
CA GLY A 40 -13.55 1.22 -1.10
C GLY A 40 -13.79 2.55 -0.38
N HIS A 41 -12.73 3.18 0.15
CA HIS A 41 -12.83 4.50 0.79
C HIS A 41 -13.33 5.56 -0.19
N TYR A 42 -12.83 5.61 -1.42
CA TYR A 42 -13.32 6.57 -2.42
C TYR A 42 -14.83 6.42 -2.68
N LEU A 43 -15.30 5.19 -2.89
CA LEU A 43 -16.72 4.92 -3.12
C LEU A 43 -17.57 5.26 -1.88
N ASP A 44 -17.06 4.98 -0.68
CA ASP A 44 -17.74 5.30 0.56
C ASP A 44 -17.88 6.81 0.78
N GLN A 45 -16.84 7.59 0.48
CA GLN A 45 -16.90 9.06 0.52
C GLN A 45 -17.96 9.63 -0.43
N LYS A 46 -18.09 9.05 -1.64
CA LYS A 46 -19.15 9.40 -2.59
C LYS A 46 -20.54 9.02 -2.09
N ARG A 47 -20.69 7.81 -1.51
CA ARG A 47 -21.94 7.32 -0.92
C ARG A 47 -22.43 8.23 0.21
N LEU A 48 -21.52 8.66 1.08
CA LEU A 48 -21.80 9.55 2.22
C LEU A 48 -21.95 11.02 1.83
N LYS A 49 -21.70 11.39 0.56
CA LYS A 49 -21.76 12.76 0.04
C LYS A 49 -20.89 13.73 0.87
N GLN A 50 -19.70 13.30 1.28
CA GLN A 50 -18.81 14.17 2.06
C GLN A 50 -18.40 15.42 1.25
N GLY A 51 -18.37 16.57 1.93
CA GLY A 51 -17.98 17.85 1.36
C GLY A 51 -16.46 17.99 1.20
N LEU A 52 -16.02 19.18 0.79
CA LEU A 52 -14.59 19.48 0.64
C LEU A 52 -13.90 19.53 2.00
N TYR A 53 -12.80 18.78 2.14
CA TYR A 53 -11.97 18.80 3.34
C TYR A 53 -11.09 20.05 3.39
N ARG A 54 -11.04 20.71 4.55
CA ARG A 54 -10.07 21.75 4.90
C ARG A 54 -9.50 21.43 6.28
N HIS A 55 -8.17 21.35 6.38
CA HIS A 55 -7.50 21.00 7.62
C HIS A 55 -7.66 22.14 8.67
N PRO A 56 -7.92 21.82 9.94
CA PRO A 56 -7.99 22.81 11.01
C PRO A 56 -6.67 23.56 11.20
N TRP A 57 -6.73 24.85 11.54
CA TRP A 57 -5.53 25.68 11.71
C TRP A 57 -4.82 25.45 13.04
N ASP A 58 -5.56 25.03 14.07
CA ASP A 58 -5.06 24.64 15.38
C ASP A 58 -4.18 23.38 15.35
N ASP A 59 -4.37 22.52 14.35
CA ASP A 59 -3.51 21.35 14.09
C ASP A 59 -2.26 21.69 13.25
N ILE A 60 -2.03 22.97 12.88
CA ILE A 60 -0.87 23.41 12.09
C ILE A 60 0.02 24.32 12.94
N CYS A 61 1.27 23.90 13.14
CA CYS A 61 2.26 24.72 13.83
C CYS A 61 2.87 25.76 12.87
N TYR A 62 2.38 27.00 12.96
CA TYR A 62 2.91 28.14 12.21
C TYR A 62 4.10 28.78 12.93
N LEU A 63 5.31 28.49 12.46
CA LEU A 63 6.53 29.15 12.94
C LEU A 63 6.73 30.46 12.17
N THR A 64 6.65 31.60 12.88
CA THR A 64 7.05 32.91 12.37
C THR A 64 8.51 33.19 12.78
N LYS A 65 9.31 33.69 11.82
CA LYS A 65 10.73 34.03 12.02
C LYS A 65 10.91 35.24 12.93
#